data_AF-A0A9D6N8H1-F1
#
_entry.id   AF-A0A9D6N8H1-F1
#
_cell.length_a   1.000
_cell.length_b   1.000
_cell.length_c   1.000
_cell.angle_alpha   90.00
_cell.angle_beta   90.00
_cell.angle_gamma   90.00
#
_symmetry.space_group_name_H-M   'P 1'
#
loop_
_entity.id
_entity.type
_entity.pdbx_description
1 polymer ?
#
loop_
_entity_poly.entity_id
_entity_poly.type
_entity_poly.pdbx_seq_one_letter_code
_entity_poly.pdbx_strand_id
1 'polypeptide(L)'
;MFDPAKTTRLENESRGEQDGMRRPRPEDDVVPRRPRPEDDVVVRRPRPEDDIVPGGDKPILDVRGLTKSYGTTLALNELSFKLYPGDILGFLGPNGAGKTTTLRILATVLAPNAGEAFIDGYSLREVEEVRARVGYMPDFLGVYDDLLVREYLEFFARAYKISAHHREFVIKEALETTRLTKLADNPVDGLSRGQKQRLGLARLLMHDPALLLLDEPAAGLDPRARVELRDILRGLQKRGKAMIVSSHILSDLADFCNKVAILVKGNLITLKLTHELLDGLNETRRIRLKLLEGGEEARKYLESLPSVTSPQWDGRELVFEFTGHNQELAALHHDLFEEGFPLVTFAEEPWDLQDAYLRLTEGMETD
;
A
#
# COMPACT_ATOMS: atom_id res chain seq x y z
N MET A 1 -47.02 34.80 -49.21
CA MET A 1 -48.37 35.22 -48.76
C MET A 1 -48.36 35.01 -47.25
N PHE A 2 -47.83 36.00 -46.53
CA PHE A 2 -48.52 36.90 -45.58
C PHE A 2 -48.81 36.22 -44.23
N ASP A 3 -48.51 36.73 -43.03
CA ASP A 3 -47.64 37.78 -42.45
C ASP A 3 -47.81 37.61 -40.91
N PRO A 4 -46.81 37.89 -40.05
CA PRO A 4 -46.92 37.77 -38.60
C PRO A 4 -47.49 39.04 -37.96
N ALA A 5 -48.25 38.87 -36.88
CA ALA A 5 -48.77 40.00 -36.09
C ALA A 5 -47.71 40.51 -35.09
N LYS A 6 -47.38 41.79 -35.26
CA LYS A 6 -46.69 42.71 -34.35
C LYS A 6 -47.37 42.81 -32.97
N THR A 7 -46.63 43.28 -31.96
CA THR A 7 -46.93 44.46 -31.08
C THR A 7 -46.04 44.37 -29.80
N THR A 8 -44.95 45.14 -29.69
CA THR A 8 -44.80 46.41 -28.91
C THR A 8 -44.59 46.14 -27.39
N ARG A 9 -43.40 46.29 -26.77
CA ARG A 9 -42.55 47.46 -26.39
C ARG A 9 -42.76 47.83 -24.90
N LEU A 10 -41.63 48.05 -24.19
CA LEU A 10 -41.42 48.94 -23.00
C LEU A 10 -42.06 48.53 -21.67
N GLU A 11 -41.60 48.85 -20.47
CA GLU A 11 -40.33 49.26 -19.83
C GLU A 11 -40.70 49.46 -18.33
N ASN A 12 -39.70 49.50 -17.45
CA ASN A 12 -39.69 50.15 -16.11
C ASN A 12 -40.38 49.43 -14.93
N GLU A 13 -39.58 48.96 -13.95
CA GLU A 13 -39.08 49.68 -12.75
C GLU A 13 -40.16 49.92 -11.69
N SER A 14 -39.94 49.40 -10.47
CA SER A 14 -39.80 50.18 -9.23
C SER A 14 -40.08 49.35 -7.96
N ARG A 15 -39.06 49.34 -7.08
CA ARG A 15 -39.03 49.48 -5.61
C ARG A 15 -40.27 49.11 -4.77
N GLY A 16 -39.99 48.40 -3.67
CA GLY A 16 -40.80 48.43 -2.44
C GLY A 16 -40.09 47.77 -1.26
N GLU A 17 -39.32 48.54 -0.48
CA GLU A 17 -39.06 48.25 0.94
C GLU A 17 -40.38 48.31 1.72
N GLN A 18 -40.55 47.47 2.75
CA GLN A 18 -40.95 47.95 4.08
C GLN A 18 -40.86 46.89 5.18
N ASP A 19 -40.31 47.39 6.29
CA ASP A 19 -40.09 46.86 7.63
C ASP A 19 -41.41 46.77 8.43
N GLY A 20 -41.49 45.90 9.44
CA GLY A 20 -42.76 45.59 10.13
C GLY A 20 -42.72 44.68 11.37
N MET A 21 -42.00 45.09 12.41
CA MET A 21 -42.34 45.06 13.86
C MET A 21 -43.13 43.89 14.54
N ARG A 22 -42.41 43.18 15.45
CA ARG A 22 -42.72 42.65 16.82
C ARG A 22 -44.04 41.91 17.14
N ARG A 23 -43.93 40.73 17.80
CA ARG A 23 -44.58 40.34 19.09
C ARG A 23 -43.75 39.27 19.87
N PRO A 24 -43.74 39.24 21.23
CA PRO A 24 -42.98 38.26 22.02
C PRO A 24 -43.83 37.26 22.85
N ARG A 25 -43.13 36.20 23.35
CA ARG A 25 -43.42 35.23 24.46
C ARG A 25 -44.21 33.95 24.13
N PRO A 26 -44.05 32.80 24.84
CA PRO A 26 -43.56 32.65 26.22
C PRO A 26 -42.47 31.58 26.50
N GLU A 27 -42.02 31.60 27.76
CA GLU A 27 -41.13 30.68 28.47
C GLU A 27 -41.78 29.32 28.76
N ASP A 28 -40.90 28.34 29.03
CA ASP A 28 -41.10 27.07 29.74
C ASP A 28 -41.86 25.90 29.08
N ASP A 29 -41.08 24.97 28.54
CA ASP A 29 -41.36 23.53 28.64
C ASP A 29 -40.11 22.80 29.13
N VAL A 30 -40.06 22.58 30.45
CA VAL A 30 -39.06 21.72 31.11
C VAL A 30 -39.51 20.27 30.97
N VAL A 31 -38.86 19.51 30.09
CA VAL A 31 -39.01 18.04 30.01
C VAL A 31 -37.87 17.36 30.78
N PRO A 32 -38.13 16.36 31.65
CA PRO A 32 -37.16 15.82 32.59
C PRO A 32 -36.03 14.98 31.94
N ARG A 33 -34.87 15.05 32.58
CA ARG A 33 -33.58 14.43 32.19
C ARG A 33 -33.66 12.90 32.13
N ARG A 34 -33.03 12.29 31.12
CA ARG A 34 -32.49 10.92 31.22
C ARG A 34 -31.05 10.98 31.75
N PRO A 35 -30.64 10.08 32.66
CA PRO A 35 -29.26 10.01 33.12
C PRO A 35 -28.34 9.58 31.97
N ARG A 36 -27.16 10.21 31.88
CA ARG A 36 -26.10 9.82 30.95
C ARG A 36 -25.49 8.50 31.47
N PRO A 37 -25.23 7.50 30.61
CA PRO A 37 -24.32 6.42 30.99
C PRO A 37 -22.91 7.00 31.13
N GLU A 38 -22.30 6.69 32.27
CA GLU A 38 -20.89 6.94 32.57
C GLU A 38 -20.02 5.89 31.86
N ASP A 39 -18.84 6.33 31.43
CA ASP A 39 -17.65 5.57 31.03
C ASP A 39 -17.74 4.62 29.82
N ASP A 40 -17.85 5.20 28.63
CA ASP A 40 -17.27 4.59 27.42
C ASP A 40 -15.80 5.02 27.29
N VAL A 41 -14.90 4.06 27.43
CA VAL A 41 -13.47 4.19 27.16
C VAL A 41 -13.28 4.62 25.70
N VAL A 42 -13.07 5.92 25.48
CA VAL A 42 -12.73 6.46 24.16
C VAL A 42 -11.32 5.96 23.81
N VAL A 43 -11.26 4.89 23.01
CA VAL A 43 -10.04 4.47 22.31
C VAL A 43 -9.62 5.63 21.40
N ARG A 44 -8.64 6.42 21.85
CA ARG A 44 -8.06 7.51 21.06
C ARG A 44 -7.34 6.89 19.85
N ARG A 45 -7.95 7.01 18.67
CA ARG A 45 -7.26 6.74 17.40
C ARG A 45 -6.07 7.70 17.27
N PRO A 46 -4.89 7.23 16.82
CA PRO A 46 -3.75 8.10 16.63
C PRO A 46 -4.07 9.15 15.54
N ARG A 47 -3.77 10.42 15.83
CA ARG A 47 -3.82 11.51 14.85
C ARG A 47 -2.60 11.39 13.93
N PRO A 48 -2.74 11.56 12.60
CA PRO A 48 -1.62 11.56 11.68
C PRO A 48 -1.03 12.97 11.59
N GLU A 49 -0.48 13.48 12.68
CA GLU A 49 0.30 14.72 12.64
C GLU A 49 1.61 14.51 13.40
N ASP A 50 2.68 14.76 12.66
CA ASP A 50 4.09 14.83 13.04
C ASP A 50 4.76 13.50 13.42
N ASP A 51 5.43 12.86 12.44
CA ASP A 51 6.89 12.66 12.50
C ASP A 51 7.53 12.06 11.22
N ILE A 52 8.45 12.86 10.66
CA ILE A 52 9.79 12.58 10.07
C ILE A 52 9.94 11.64 8.84
N VAL A 53 10.41 12.19 7.70
CA VAL A 53 11.64 11.77 6.93
C VAL A 53 12.08 12.93 6.00
N PRO A 54 13.39 13.23 5.85
CA PRO A 54 13.94 14.28 4.98
C PRO A 54 13.79 13.98 3.48
N GLY A 55 13.24 14.96 2.74
CA GLY A 55 13.17 14.92 1.27
C GLY A 55 11.97 15.66 0.69
N GLY A 56 11.94 16.99 0.84
CA GLY A 56 10.91 17.89 0.29
C GLY A 56 9.68 18.07 1.18
N ASP A 57 9.37 19.32 1.54
CA ASP A 57 8.24 19.67 2.44
C ASP A 57 6.85 19.30 1.89
N LYS A 58 6.75 18.85 0.63
CA LYS A 58 5.48 18.60 -0.06
C LYS A 58 5.30 17.12 -0.41
N PRO A 59 4.16 16.50 -0.04
CA PRO A 59 3.87 15.12 -0.41
C PRO A 59 3.61 14.99 -1.92
N ILE A 60 4.12 13.91 -2.51
CA ILE A 60 3.79 13.48 -3.89
C ILE A 60 2.38 12.90 -3.94
N LEU A 61 1.94 12.24 -2.87
CA LEU A 61 0.59 11.73 -2.72
C LEU A 61 0.05 12.11 -1.35
N ASP A 62 -1.15 12.67 -1.31
CA ASP A 62 -1.88 12.96 -0.08
C ASP A 62 -3.31 12.43 -0.21
N VAL A 63 -3.61 11.33 0.48
CA VAL A 63 -4.91 10.67 0.50
C VAL A 63 -5.63 11.02 1.79
N ARG A 64 -6.88 11.48 1.69
CA ARG A 64 -7.67 12.01 2.81
C ARG A 64 -9.07 11.40 2.81
N GLY A 65 -9.32 10.50 3.76
CA GLY A 65 -10.63 9.92 4.03
C GLY A 65 -11.24 9.17 2.84
N LEU A 66 -10.41 8.51 2.04
CA LEU A 66 -10.85 7.88 0.80
C LEU A 66 -11.76 6.67 1.08
N THR A 67 -13.00 6.75 0.61
CA THR A 67 -14.05 5.75 0.87
C THR A 67 -14.62 5.23 -0.44
N LYS A 68 -14.82 3.92 -0.52
CA LYS A 68 -15.40 3.25 -1.69
C LYS A 68 -16.33 2.11 -1.27
N SER A 69 -17.53 2.08 -1.82
CA SER A 69 -18.50 1.00 -1.66
C SER A 69 -18.94 0.43 -3.02
N TYR A 70 -19.26 -0.86 -3.02
CA TYR A 70 -19.88 -1.59 -4.12
C TYR A 70 -21.17 -2.21 -3.59
N GLY A 71 -22.31 -1.57 -3.89
CA GLY A 71 -23.58 -1.95 -3.29
C GLY A 71 -23.51 -1.84 -1.76
N THR A 72 -23.70 -2.95 -1.08
CA THR A 72 -23.63 -3.05 0.39
C THR A 72 -22.22 -3.29 0.93
N THR A 73 -21.25 -3.63 0.07
CA THR A 73 -19.88 -3.96 0.50
C THR A 73 -19.02 -2.71 0.54
N LEU A 74 -18.47 -2.38 1.71
CA LEU A 74 -17.51 -1.30 1.88
C LEU A 74 -16.10 -1.81 1.53
N ALA A 75 -15.58 -1.41 0.36
CA ALA A 75 -14.27 -1.84 -0.11
C ALA A 75 -13.11 -1.01 0.44
N LEU A 76 -13.37 0.27 0.76
CA LEU A 76 -12.43 1.18 1.42
C LEU A 76 -13.19 2.05 2.41
N ASN A 77 -12.62 2.21 3.60
CA ASN A 77 -13.21 2.96 4.70
C ASN A 77 -12.25 4.05 5.19
N GLU A 78 -12.50 5.31 4.80
CA GLU A 78 -11.80 6.51 5.25
C GLU A 78 -10.26 6.43 5.18
N LEU A 79 -9.73 5.78 4.15
CA LEU A 79 -8.29 5.55 3.99
C LEU A 79 -7.55 6.90 3.87
N SER A 80 -6.54 7.11 4.73
CA SER A 80 -5.75 8.35 4.77
C SER A 80 -4.28 8.05 4.95
N PHE A 81 -3.42 8.61 4.10
CA PHE A 81 -1.96 8.49 4.18
C PHE A 81 -1.26 9.45 3.23
N LYS A 82 0.04 9.66 3.44
CA LYS A 82 0.89 10.51 2.59
C LYS A 82 2.12 9.76 2.11
N LEU A 83 2.59 10.08 0.90
CA LEU A 83 3.88 9.64 0.37
C LEU A 83 4.70 10.83 -0.12
N TYR A 84 6.00 10.72 0.08
CA TYR A 84 7.01 11.70 -0.28
C TYR A 84 7.91 11.16 -1.40
N PRO A 85 8.70 12.03 -2.06
CA PRO A 85 9.67 11.58 -3.06
C PRO A 85 10.57 10.45 -2.54
N GLY A 86 10.74 9.39 -3.33
CA GLY A 86 11.55 8.22 -2.97
C GLY A 86 10.88 7.21 -2.02
N ASP A 87 9.65 7.45 -1.58
CA ASP A 87 8.89 6.45 -0.82
C ASP A 87 8.47 5.27 -1.70
N ILE A 88 8.64 4.05 -1.17
CA ILE A 88 8.04 2.82 -1.69
C ILE A 88 7.14 2.25 -0.61
N LEU A 89 5.84 2.44 -0.80
CA LEU A 89 4.82 1.87 0.06
C LEU A 89 4.41 0.47 -0.41
N GLY A 90 4.68 -0.53 0.42
CA GLY A 90 4.14 -1.87 0.26
C GLY A 90 2.72 -1.93 0.81
N PHE A 91 1.74 -2.19 -0.06
CA PHE A 91 0.36 -2.50 0.33
C PHE A 91 0.21 -3.99 0.54
N LEU A 92 -0.10 -4.35 1.78
CA LEU A 92 -0.17 -5.70 2.27
C LEU A 92 -1.58 -5.99 2.80
N GLY A 93 -2.06 -7.20 2.56
CA GLY A 93 -3.36 -7.68 3.04
C GLY A 93 -3.89 -8.79 2.15
N PRO A 94 -4.98 -9.46 2.55
CA PRO A 94 -5.57 -10.54 1.78
C PRO A 94 -6.25 -10.02 0.50
N ASN A 95 -6.70 -10.94 -0.35
CA ASN A 95 -7.56 -10.60 -1.48
C ASN A 95 -8.86 -9.98 -0.96
N GLY A 96 -9.31 -8.89 -1.60
CA GLY A 96 -10.47 -8.14 -1.13
C GLY A 96 -10.20 -7.11 -0.03
N ALA A 97 -8.96 -6.95 0.44
CA ALA A 97 -8.61 -5.93 1.44
C ALA A 97 -8.76 -4.47 0.97
N GLY A 98 -8.95 -4.23 -0.33
CA GLY A 98 -9.09 -2.90 -0.91
C GLY A 98 -7.87 -2.39 -1.70
N LYS A 99 -6.74 -3.14 -1.73
CA LYS A 99 -5.48 -2.75 -2.41
C LYS A 99 -5.69 -2.28 -3.86
N THR A 100 -6.18 -3.15 -4.72
CA THR A 100 -6.48 -2.86 -6.14
C THR A 100 -7.50 -1.73 -6.30
N THR A 101 -8.50 -1.65 -5.42
CA THR A 101 -9.50 -0.58 -5.44
C THR A 101 -8.85 0.78 -5.18
N THR A 102 -7.95 0.88 -4.19
CA THR A 102 -7.19 2.10 -3.92
C THR A 102 -6.34 2.49 -5.12
N LEU A 103 -5.56 1.56 -5.69
CA LEU A 103 -4.71 1.83 -6.85
C LEU A 103 -5.52 2.33 -8.05
N ARG A 104 -6.69 1.72 -8.33
CA ARG A 104 -7.58 2.15 -9.41
C ARG A 104 -8.18 3.54 -9.19
N ILE A 105 -8.47 3.90 -7.94
CA ILE A 105 -8.96 5.26 -7.62
C ILE A 105 -7.85 6.28 -7.86
N LEU A 106 -6.65 6.03 -7.33
CA LEU A 106 -5.49 6.91 -7.53
C LEU A 106 -5.08 7.01 -9.00
N ALA A 107 -5.29 5.96 -9.78
CA ALA A 107 -5.09 5.95 -11.24
C ALA A 107 -6.23 6.64 -12.02
N THR A 108 -7.25 7.21 -11.36
CA THR A 108 -8.46 7.81 -11.98
C THR A 108 -9.28 6.84 -12.84
N VAL A 109 -9.11 5.54 -12.62
CA VAL A 109 -9.90 4.48 -13.28
C VAL A 109 -11.25 4.32 -12.59
N LEU A 110 -11.29 4.59 -11.28
CA LEU A 110 -12.50 4.55 -10.47
C LEU A 110 -12.67 5.85 -9.68
N ALA A 111 -13.91 6.34 -9.57
CA ALA A 111 -14.23 7.44 -8.68
C ALA A 111 -14.44 6.92 -7.24
N PRO A 112 -13.93 7.63 -6.21
CA PRO A 112 -14.30 7.33 -4.83
C PRO A 112 -15.76 7.73 -4.55
N ASN A 113 -16.35 7.18 -3.48
CA ASN A 113 -17.66 7.60 -2.99
C ASN A 113 -17.55 8.83 -2.08
N ALA A 114 -16.47 8.94 -1.30
CA ALA A 114 -16.13 10.09 -0.47
C ALA A 114 -14.61 10.19 -0.27
N GLY A 115 -14.17 11.32 0.29
CA GLY A 115 -12.76 11.64 0.46
C GLY A 115 -12.12 12.25 -0.79
N GLU A 116 -10.86 12.63 -0.64
CA GLU A 116 -10.07 13.29 -1.67
C GLU A 116 -8.66 12.71 -1.72
N ALA A 117 -8.02 12.80 -2.88
CA ALA A 117 -6.59 12.57 -2.98
C ALA A 117 -5.96 13.63 -3.89
N PHE A 118 -4.72 13.97 -3.58
CA PHE A 118 -3.91 14.91 -4.32
C PHE A 118 -2.62 14.23 -4.78
N ILE A 119 -2.29 14.35 -6.06
CA ILE A 119 -1.08 13.79 -6.66
C ILE A 119 -0.27 14.95 -7.22
N ASP A 120 0.93 15.16 -6.65
CA ASP A 120 1.80 16.31 -6.93
C ASP A 120 1.08 17.67 -6.75
N GLY A 121 0.10 17.70 -5.86
CA GLY A 121 -0.74 18.88 -5.60
C GLY A 121 -2.00 19.01 -6.47
N TYR A 122 -2.23 18.12 -7.44
CA TYR A 122 -3.45 18.12 -8.26
C TYR A 122 -4.51 17.20 -7.68
N SER A 123 -5.76 17.67 -7.64
CA SER A 123 -6.90 16.86 -7.20
C SER A 123 -7.19 15.73 -8.19
N LEU A 124 -7.72 14.59 -7.74
CA LEU A 124 -8.24 13.54 -8.65
C LEU A 124 -9.31 14.03 -9.63
N ARG A 125 -9.92 15.20 -9.39
CA ARG A 125 -10.84 15.87 -10.33
C ARG A 125 -10.12 16.45 -11.55
N GLU A 126 -8.84 16.76 -11.44
CA GLU A 126 -7.96 17.27 -12.50
C GLU A 126 -7.34 16.10 -13.27
N VAL A 127 -8.21 15.31 -13.90
CA VAL A 127 -7.88 13.97 -14.43
C VAL A 127 -6.69 13.98 -15.41
N GLU A 128 -6.58 14.99 -16.28
CA GLU A 128 -5.49 15.07 -17.25
C GLU A 128 -4.14 15.30 -16.56
N GLU A 129 -4.08 16.21 -15.58
CA GLU A 129 -2.88 16.53 -14.81
C GLU A 129 -2.44 15.35 -13.94
N VAL A 130 -3.39 14.64 -13.35
CA VAL A 130 -3.11 13.44 -12.56
C VAL A 130 -2.59 12.31 -13.44
N ARG A 131 -3.24 12.05 -14.59
CA ARG A 131 -2.80 10.98 -15.51
C ARG A 131 -1.42 11.23 -16.11
N ALA A 132 -1.03 12.50 -16.30
CA ALA A 132 0.31 12.86 -16.73
C ALA A 132 1.40 12.55 -15.67
N ARG A 133 1.01 12.39 -14.40
CA ARG A 133 1.94 12.19 -13.28
C ARG A 133 1.90 10.79 -12.67
N VAL A 134 0.93 9.98 -13.08
CA VAL A 134 0.73 8.62 -12.57
C VAL A 134 1.10 7.59 -13.62
N GLY A 135 1.91 6.62 -13.24
CA GLY A 135 2.07 5.38 -13.99
C GLY A 135 1.33 4.25 -13.27
N TYR A 136 0.26 3.71 -13.86
CA TYR A 136 -0.49 2.58 -13.30
C TYR A 136 -0.25 1.28 -14.05
N MET A 137 0.27 0.27 -13.33
CA MET A 137 0.44 -1.10 -13.79
C MET A 137 -0.66 -1.98 -13.18
N PRO A 138 -1.63 -2.48 -13.96
CA PRO A 138 -2.57 -3.48 -13.48
C PRO A 138 -1.92 -4.87 -13.39
N ASP A 139 -2.50 -5.76 -12.58
CA ASP A 139 -2.11 -7.18 -12.44
C ASP A 139 -2.02 -7.89 -13.80
N PHE A 140 -3.03 -7.70 -14.64
CA PHE A 140 -3.01 -8.17 -16.02
C PHE A 140 -2.68 -7.06 -17.01
N LEU A 141 -1.49 -7.13 -17.61
CA LEU A 141 -1.08 -6.24 -18.68
C LEU A 141 -1.64 -6.72 -20.03
N GLY A 142 -2.58 -5.97 -20.60
CA GLY A 142 -2.97 -6.18 -22.00
C GLY A 142 -1.81 -5.81 -22.92
N VAL A 143 -1.20 -6.82 -23.56
CA VAL A 143 -0.20 -6.62 -24.62
C VAL A 143 -0.84 -6.84 -25.98
N TYR A 144 -0.32 -6.15 -27.00
CA TYR A 144 -0.70 -6.38 -28.38
C TYR A 144 0.27 -7.42 -28.96
N ASP A 145 -0.23 -8.63 -29.19
CA ASP A 145 0.60 -9.80 -29.47
C ASP A 145 1.39 -9.69 -30.78
N ASP A 146 0.87 -8.97 -31.78
CA ASP A 146 1.48 -8.85 -33.12
C ASP A 146 2.51 -7.71 -33.27
N LEU A 147 2.80 -6.96 -32.21
CA LEU A 147 3.76 -5.83 -32.27
C LEU A 147 5.15 -6.25 -31.80
N LEU A 148 6.19 -5.64 -32.37
CA LEU A 148 7.52 -5.65 -31.78
C LEU A 148 7.56 -4.80 -30.50
N VAL A 149 8.47 -5.10 -29.59
CA VAL A 149 8.67 -4.34 -28.34
C VAL A 149 8.84 -2.84 -28.60
N ARG A 150 9.66 -2.47 -29.58
CA ARG A 150 9.87 -1.07 -29.97
C ARG A 150 8.60 -0.43 -30.53
N GLU A 151 7.85 -1.16 -31.36
CA GLU A 151 6.61 -0.67 -31.97
C GLU A 151 5.53 -0.47 -30.91
N TYR A 152 5.44 -1.37 -29.93
CA TYR A 152 4.58 -1.23 -28.76
C TYR A 152 4.88 0.06 -27.99
N LEU A 153 6.16 0.34 -27.73
CA LEU A 153 6.55 1.58 -27.04
C LEU A 153 6.32 2.83 -27.89
N GLU A 154 6.59 2.79 -29.20
CA GLU A 154 6.30 3.90 -30.12
C GLU A 154 4.79 4.21 -30.19
N PHE A 155 3.94 3.17 -30.18
CA PHE A 155 2.49 3.33 -30.10
C PHE A 155 2.08 4.11 -28.86
N PHE A 156 2.59 3.72 -27.68
CA PHE A 156 2.26 4.43 -26.44
C PHE A 156 2.91 5.81 -26.34
N ALA A 157 4.11 6.01 -26.89
CA ALA A 157 4.74 7.33 -26.95
C ALA A 157 3.89 8.32 -27.77
N ARG A 158 3.26 7.85 -28.85
CA ARG A 158 2.25 8.62 -29.60
C ARG A 158 0.99 8.88 -28.79
N ALA A 159 0.47 7.87 -28.09
CA ALA A 159 -0.71 8.01 -27.25
C ALA A 159 -0.50 9.03 -26.11
N TYR A 160 0.70 9.07 -25.53
CA TYR A 160 1.11 10.07 -24.53
C TYR A 160 1.49 11.42 -25.14
N LYS A 161 1.31 11.61 -26.45
CA LYS A 161 1.62 12.85 -27.19
C LYS A 161 3.08 13.31 -27.05
N ILE A 162 4.01 12.36 -26.86
CA ILE A 162 5.45 12.66 -26.85
C ILE A 162 5.85 13.17 -28.25
N SER A 163 6.61 14.26 -28.29
CA SER A 163 7.03 14.89 -29.55
C SER A 163 7.92 13.95 -30.36
N ALA A 164 7.77 13.94 -31.68
CA ALA A 164 8.52 13.02 -32.55
C ALA A 164 10.04 13.12 -32.35
N HIS A 165 10.56 14.33 -32.10
CA HIS A 165 11.99 14.56 -31.83
C HIS A 165 12.48 13.95 -30.52
N HIS A 166 11.59 13.65 -29.57
CA HIS A 166 11.96 13.13 -28.24
C HIS A 166 11.62 11.64 -28.07
N ARG A 167 10.77 11.06 -28.92
CA ARG A 167 10.31 9.65 -28.79
C ARG A 167 11.45 8.65 -28.75
N GLU A 168 12.39 8.74 -29.69
CA GLU A 168 13.48 7.77 -29.77
C GLU A 168 14.34 7.76 -28.50
N PHE A 169 14.62 8.95 -27.97
CA PHE A 169 15.35 9.11 -26.71
C PHE A 169 14.61 8.45 -25.54
N VAL A 170 13.33 8.79 -25.36
CA VAL A 170 12.50 8.26 -24.28
C VAL A 170 12.34 6.74 -24.37
N ILE A 171 12.11 6.20 -25.58
CA ILE A 171 11.97 4.76 -25.79
C ILE A 171 13.29 4.06 -25.44
N LYS A 172 14.43 4.61 -25.87
CA LYS A 172 15.74 4.07 -25.54
C LYS A 172 15.99 4.07 -24.03
N GLU A 173 15.72 5.18 -23.36
CA GLU A 173 15.88 5.31 -21.91
C GLU A 173 14.99 4.32 -21.14
N ALA A 174 13.73 4.15 -21.58
CA ALA A 174 12.80 3.20 -20.99
C ALA A 174 13.31 1.75 -21.15
N LEU A 175 13.76 1.37 -22.36
CA LEU A 175 14.32 0.05 -22.64
C LEU A 175 15.61 -0.23 -21.86
N GLU A 176 16.47 0.77 -21.68
CA GLU A 176 17.69 0.65 -20.89
C GLU A 176 17.36 0.48 -19.41
N THR A 177 16.45 1.31 -18.88
CA THR A 177 16.02 1.26 -17.47
C THR A 177 15.39 -0.09 -17.13
N THR A 178 14.62 -0.69 -18.04
CA THR A 178 13.98 -1.99 -17.82
C THR A 178 14.78 -3.19 -18.34
N ARG A 179 16.02 -2.97 -18.80
CA ARG A 179 16.93 -4.02 -19.30
C ARG A 179 16.34 -4.83 -20.48
N LEU A 180 15.60 -4.16 -21.36
CA LEU A 180 14.95 -4.74 -22.55
C LEU A 180 15.61 -4.34 -23.87
N THR A 181 16.69 -3.57 -23.88
CA THR A 181 17.34 -3.06 -25.11
C THR A 181 17.65 -4.14 -26.15
N LYS A 182 18.08 -5.34 -25.72
CA LYS A 182 18.40 -6.47 -26.63
C LYS A 182 17.17 -7.17 -27.21
N LEU A 183 15.99 -6.89 -26.66
CA LEU A 183 14.70 -7.47 -27.06
C LEU A 183 13.83 -6.46 -27.80
N ALA A 184 14.38 -5.28 -28.17
CA ALA A 184 13.62 -4.20 -28.78
C ALA A 184 12.94 -4.62 -30.10
N ASP A 185 13.56 -5.52 -30.84
CA ASP A 185 13.09 -5.99 -32.14
C ASP A 185 12.47 -7.41 -32.05
N ASN A 186 12.19 -7.88 -30.82
CA ASN A 186 11.46 -9.12 -30.60
C ASN A 186 9.94 -8.86 -30.60
N PRO A 187 9.14 -9.81 -31.10
CA PRO A 187 7.69 -9.81 -30.90
C PRO A 187 7.32 -9.82 -29.42
N VAL A 188 6.26 -9.09 -29.06
CA VAL A 188 5.78 -9.01 -27.67
C VAL A 188 5.18 -10.34 -27.20
N ASP A 189 4.54 -11.11 -28.08
CA ASP A 189 3.97 -12.42 -27.77
C ASP A 189 5.03 -13.42 -27.26
N GLY A 190 6.21 -13.40 -27.86
CA GLY A 190 7.37 -14.26 -27.55
C GLY A 190 8.11 -13.88 -26.26
N LEU A 191 7.70 -12.82 -25.58
CA LEU A 191 8.27 -12.45 -24.29
C LEU A 191 7.77 -13.34 -23.15
N SER A 192 8.67 -13.69 -22.23
CA SER A 192 8.30 -14.32 -20.96
C SER A 192 7.42 -13.38 -20.11
N ARG A 193 6.69 -13.93 -19.14
CA ARG A 193 5.86 -13.13 -18.21
C ARG A 193 6.66 -12.01 -17.54
N GLY A 194 7.89 -12.29 -17.08
CA GLY A 194 8.77 -11.28 -16.49
C GLY A 194 9.25 -10.22 -17.49
N GLN A 195 9.47 -10.59 -18.75
CA GLN A 195 9.78 -9.63 -19.81
C GLN A 195 8.56 -8.75 -20.13
N LYS A 196 7.34 -9.31 -20.18
CA LYS A 196 6.09 -8.54 -20.35
C LYS A 196 5.84 -7.57 -19.20
N GLN A 197 6.11 -7.98 -17.95
CA GLN A 197 6.05 -7.09 -16.78
C GLN A 197 7.04 -5.92 -16.92
N ARG A 198 8.31 -6.20 -17.28
CA ARG A 198 9.31 -5.15 -17.54
C ARG A 198 8.95 -4.25 -18.73
N LEU A 199 8.26 -4.77 -19.74
CA LEU A 199 7.75 -3.97 -20.86
C LEU A 199 6.63 -3.03 -20.39
N GLY A 200 5.74 -3.52 -19.52
CA GLY A 200 4.73 -2.71 -18.86
C GLY A 200 5.36 -1.56 -18.06
N LEU A 201 6.42 -1.83 -17.29
CA LEU A 201 7.17 -0.78 -16.62
C LEU A 201 7.82 0.20 -17.61
N ALA A 202 8.42 -0.29 -18.70
CA ALA A 202 9.05 0.57 -19.71
C ALA A 202 8.04 1.57 -20.28
N ARG A 203 6.83 1.08 -20.60
CA ARG A 203 5.71 1.92 -21.04
C ARG A 203 5.37 3.00 -20.02
N LEU A 204 5.30 2.66 -18.73
CA LEU A 204 4.94 3.60 -17.67
C LEU A 204 5.97 4.70 -17.47
N LEU A 205 7.23 4.41 -17.73
CA LEU A 205 8.33 5.37 -17.56
C LEU A 205 8.43 6.38 -18.72
N MET A 206 7.76 6.15 -19.85
CA MET A 206 7.91 7.01 -21.03
C MET A 206 7.42 8.45 -20.81
N HIS A 207 6.43 8.66 -19.95
CA HIS A 207 5.93 10.01 -19.62
C HIS A 207 6.47 10.53 -18.28
N ASP A 208 7.51 9.89 -17.75
CA ASP A 208 8.22 10.28 -16.53
C ASP A 208 7.32 10.57 -15.31
N PRO A 209 6.42 9.64 -14.92
CA PRO A 209 5.46 9.88 -13.84
C PRO A 209 6.15 10.16 -12.50
N ALA A 210 5.53 10.98 -11.65
CA ALA A 210 5.97 11.23 -10.28
C ALA A 210 5.62 10.08 -9.33
N LEU A 211 4.49 9.40 -9.58
CA LEU A 211 3.95 8.31 -8.78
C LEU A 211 3.74 7.06 -9.64
N LEU A 212 4.29 5.92 -9.21
CA LEU A 212 4.00 4.61 -9.79
C LEU A 212 3.04 3.82 -8.89
N LEU A 213 2.02 3.22 -9.50
CA LEU A 213 1.01 2.40 -8.85
C LEU A 213 1.11 1.00 -9.47
N LEU A 214 1.68 0.04 -8.73
CA LEU A 214 1.99 -1.29 -9.23
C LEU A 214 1.09 -2.31 -8.53
N ASP A 215 0.15 -2.89 -9.27
CA ASP A 215 -0.76 -3.91 -8.75
C ASP A 215 -0.18 -5.31 -9.00
N GLU A 216 0.24 -6.00 -7.95
CA GLU A 216 0.79 -7.37 -7.98
C GLU A 216 1.92 -7.59 -9.03
N PRO A 217 2.92 -6.69 -9.14
CA PRO A 217 3.88 -6.71 -10.27
C PRO A 217 4.81 -7.94 -10.27
N ALA A 218 4.99 -8.59 -9.11
CA ALA A 218 5.81 -9.79 -8.96
C ALA A 218 5.01 -11.10 -9.15
N ALA A 219 3.68 -11.02 -9.30
CA ALA A 219 2.82 -12.20 -9.32
C ALA A 219 3.15 -13.12 -10.51
N GLY A 220 3.32 -14.40 -10.20
CA GLY A 220 3.63 -15.45 -11.17
C GLY A 220 4.97 -15.31 -11.89
N LEU A 221 5.88 -14.47 -11.38
CA LEU A 221 7.27 -14.39 -11.84
C LEU A 221 8.13 -15.48 -11.19
N ASP A 222 9.07 -16.01 -11.95
CA ASP A 222 10.14 -16.87 -11.43
C ASP A 222 11.09 -16.08 -10.51
N PRO A 223 11.86 -16.75 -9.64
CA PRO A 223 12.72 -16.08 -8.67
C PRO A 223 13.70 -15.07 -9.28
N ARG A 224 14.27 -15.36 -10.46
CA ARG A 224 15.23 -14.47 -11.12
C ARG A 224 14.53 -13.21 -11.64
N ALA A 225 13.37 -13.37 -12.27
CA ALA A 225 12.58 -12.23 -12.75
C ALA A 225 12.11 -11.31 -11.62
N ARG A 226 11.80 -11.85 -10.43
CA ARG A 226 11.48 -11.04 -9.23
C ARG A 226 12.65 -10.18 -8.78
N VAL A 227 13.85 -10.76 -8.71
CA VAL A 227 15.07 -10.01 -8.34
C VAL A 227 15.33 -8.90 -9.36
N GLU A 228 15.23 -9.19 -10.66
CA GLU A 228 15.42 -8.18 -11.71
C GLU A 228 14.40 -7.03 -11.62
N LEU A 229 13.12 -7.35 -11.39
CA LEU A 229 12.07 -6.35 -11.17
C LEU A 229 12.41 -5.46 -9.98
N ARG A 230 12.78 -6.06 -8.84
CA ARG A 230 13.13 -5.34 -7.61
C ARG A 230 14.32 -4.39 -7.79
N ASP A 231 15.35 -4.82 -8.52
CA ASP A 231 16.48 -3.95 -8.85
C ASP A 231 16.05 -2.71 -9.63
N ILE A 232 15.13 -2.87 -10.59
CA ILE A 232 14.58 -1.76 -11.38
C ILE A 232 13.84 -0.80 -10.46
N LEU A 233 12.95 -1.31 -9.59
CA LEU A 233 12.19 -0.47 -8.65
C LEU A 233 13.11 0.29 -7.68
N ARG A 234 14.12 -0.36 -7.10
CA ARG A 234 15.15 0.32 -6.27
C ARG A 234 15.91 1.39 -7.06
N GLY A 235 16.19 1.14 -8.34
CA GLY A 235 16.79 2.13 -9.22
C GLY A 235 15.92 3.38 -9.39
N LEU A 236 14.62 3.20 -9.59
CA LEU A 236 13.64 4.29 -9.70
C LEU A 236 13.48 5.06 -8.39
N GLN A 237 13.52 4.35 -7.25
CA GLN A 237 13.50 4.96 -5.92
C GLN A 237 14.64 5.94 -5.71
N LYS A 238 15.87 5.54 -6.08
CA LYS A 238 17.07 6.39 -5.99
C LYS A 238 16.99 7.62 -6.88
N ARG A 239 16.14 7.60 -7.91
CA ARG A 239 15.81 8.76 -8.76
C ARG A 239 14.67 9.63 -8.18
N GLY A 240 14.20 9.34 -6.96
CA GLY A 240 13.18 10.11 -6.26
C GLY A 240 11.73 9.74 -6.63
N LYS A 241 11.51 8.67 -7.40
CA LYS A 241 10.14 8.24 -7.77
C LYS A 241 9.41 7.67 -6.55
N ALA A 242 8.20 8.16 -6.30
CA ALA A 242 7.32 7.58 -5.29
C ALA A 242 6.54 6.40 -5.88
N MET A 243 6.31 5.36 -5.08
CA MET A 243 5.68 4.12 -5.55
C MET A 243 4.74 3.52 -4.51
N ILE A 244 3.64 2.94 -4.99
CA ILE A 244 2.81 1.99 -4.23
C ILE A 244 2.90 0.64 -4.93
N VAL A 245 3.25 -0.40 -4.19
CA VAL A 245 3.34 -1.77 -4.68
C VAL A 245 2.37 -2.63 -3.88
N SER A 246 1.34 -3.18 -4.52
CA SER A 246 0.49 -4.18 -3.86
C SER A 246 1.14 -5.56 -3.96
N SER A 247 1.07 -6.31 -2.88
CA SER A 247 1.34 -7.74 -2.90
C SER A 247 0.56 -8.47 -1.81
N HIS A 248 0.26 -9.74 -2.06
CA HIS A 248 -0.15 -10.70 -1.03
C HIS A 248 1.03 -11.55 -0.53
N ILE A 249 2.23 -11.40 -1.12
CA ILE A 249 3.45 -12.10 -0.74
C ILE A 249 4.36 -11.15 0.04
N LEU A 250 4.49 -11.42 1.33
CA LEU A 250 5.19 -10.59 2.30
C LEU A 250 6.69 -10.47 2.05
N SER A 251 7.32 -11.59 1.71
CA SER A 251 8.76 -11.66 1.41
C SER A 251 9.14 -10.86 0.17
N ASP A 252 8.21 -10.65 -0.77
CA ASP A 252 8.49 -9.82 -1.94
C ASP A 252 8.67 -8.35 -1.52
N LEU A 253 7.86 -7.82 -0.59
CA LEU A 253 7.86 -6.41 -0.19
C LEU A 253 8.97 -6.03 0.81
N ALA A 254 9.29 -6.93 1.75
CA ALA A 254 10.18 -6.65 2.89
C ALA A 254 11.53 -6.06 2.49
N ASP A 255 12.08 -6.55 1.38
CA ASP A 255 13.44 -6.21 1.02
C ASP A 255 13.60 -4.84 0.36
N PHE A 256 12.54 -4.24 -0.19
CA PHE A 256 12.69 -3.00 -0.97
C PHE A 256 11.67 -1.91 -0.64
N CYS A 257 10.58 -2.22 0.06
CA CYS A 257 9.68 -1.20 0.59
C CYS A 257 10.32 -0.51 1.80
N ASN A 258 10.29 0.82 1.84
CA ASN A 258 10.70 1.58 3.02
C ASN A 258 9.52 1.82 3.98
N LYS A 259 8.29 1.70 3.49
CA LYS A 259 7.04 1.79 4.25
C LYS A 259 6.15 0.60 3.95
N VAL A 260 5.42 0.13 4.95
CA VAL A 260 4.42 -0.93 4.82
C VAL A 260 3.10 -0.44 5.37
N ALA A 261 2.03 -0.66 4.60
CA ALA A 261 0.66 -0.48 5.03
C ALA A 261 -0.09 -1.81 5.02
N ILE A 262 -0.70 -2.16 6.15
CA ILE A 262 -1.54 -3.35 6.29
C ILE A 262 -3.00 -2.94 6.16
N LEU A 263 -3.68 -3.53 5.18
CA LEU A 263 -5.09 -3.30 4.88
C LEU A 263 -5.88 -4.57 5.20
N VAL A 264 -6.96 -4.42 5.97
CA VAL A 264 -7.89 -5.52 6.29
C VAL A 264 -9.32 -5.02 6.15
N LYS A 265 -10.13 -5.72 5.35
CA LYS A 265 -11.54 -5.40 5.08
C LYS A 265 -11.77 -3.90 4.75
N GLY A 266 -10.89 -3.29 3.96
CA GLY A 266 -10.97 -1.89 3.54
C GLY A 266 -10.44 -0.86 4.56
N ASN A 267 -9.93 -1.28 5.72
CA ASN A 267 -9.39 -0.42 6.76
C ASN A 267 -7.86 -0.48 6.78
N LEU A 268 -7.22 0.66 7.01
CA LEU A 268 -5.77 0.75 7.27
C LEU A 268 -5.51 0.39 8.74
N ILE A 269 -4.92 -0.77 8.98
CA ILE A 269 -4.61 -1.26 10.32
C ILE A 269 -3.33 -0.60 10.85
N THR A 270 -2.32 -0.49 9.98
CA THR A 270 -1.06 0.19 10.30
C THR A 270 -0.41 0.73 9.04
N LEU A 271 0.36 1.80 9.20
CA LEU A 271 1.27 2.36 8.22
C LEU A 271 2.52 2.80 8.98
N LYS A 272 3.65 2.14 8.73
CA LYS A 272 4.92 2.43 9.42
C LYS A 272 6.10 2.30 8.46
N LEU A 273 7.25 2.81 8.87
CA LEU A 273 8.50 2.44 8.21
C LEU A 273 8.74 0.94 8.41
N THR A 274 9.29 0.28 7.39
CA THR A 274 9.50 -1.18 7.42
C THR A 274 10.38 -1.59 8.60
N HIS A 275 11.43 -0.82 8.88
CA HIS A 275 12.32 -1.11 10.01
C HIS A 275 11.63 -0.93 11.36
N GLU A 276 10.84 0.13 11.56
CA GLU A 276 10.08 0.35 12.81
C GLU A 276 9.06 -0.77 13.07
N LEU A 277 8.44 -1.30 12.01
CA LEU A 277 7.51 -2.41 12.13
C LEU A 277 8.22 -3.69 12.60
N LEU A 278 9.44 -3.94 12.10
CA LEU A 278 10.26 -5.10 12.49
C LEU A 278 10.91 -4.92 13.87
N ASP A 279 11.38 -3.70 14.19
CA ASP A 279 12.00 -3.37 15.47
C ASP A 279 11.03 -3.54 16.63
N GLY A 280 9.74 -3.24 16.42
CA GLY A 280 8.69 -3.49 17.42
C GLY A 280 8.45 -4.97 17.71
N LEU A 281 8.94 -5.90 16.87
CA LEU A 281 8.89 -7.34 17.12
C LEU A 281 10.17 -7.84 17.81
N ASN A 282 11.30 -7.19 17.59
CA ASN A 282 12.60 -7.56 18.16
C ASN A 282 12.66 -7.46 19.71
N GLU A 283 11.61 -6.94 20.37
CA GLU A 283 11.49 -6.99 21.84
C GLU A 283 11.41 -8.43 22.37
N THR A 284 10.83 -9.34 21.59
CA THR A 284 10.88 -10.78 21.84
C THR A 284 11.81 -11.43 20.82
N ARG A 285 12.58 -12.45 21.17
CA ARG A 285 13.50 -13.13 20.24
C ARG A 285 12.89 -14.46 19.85
N ARG A 286 12.78 -14.77 18.56
CA ARG A 286 12.34 -16.11 18.14
C ARG A 286 13.53 -17.05 18.08
N ILE A 287 13.48 -18.11 18.87
CA ILE A 287 14.53 -19.13 18.90
C ILE A 287 14.00 -20.39 18.25
N ARG A 288 14.77 -20.92 17.29
CA ARG A 288 14.57 -22.23 16.69
C ARG A 288 15.67 -23.17 17.16
N LEU A 289 15.25 -24.30 17.72
CA LEU A 289 16.13 -25.39 18.07
C LEU A 289 15.77 -26.65 17.31
N LYS A 290 16.79 -27.48 17.13
CA LYS A 290 16.64 -28.84 16.65
C LYS A 290 17.31 -29.76 17.65
N LEU A 291 16.59 -30.78 18.08
CA LEU A 291 17.06 -31.77 19.03
C LEU A 291 17.26 -33.11 18.33
N LEU A 292 18.20 -33.91 18.84
CA LEU A 292 18.36 -35.29 18.38
C LEU A 292 17.19 -36.18 18.83
N GLU A 293 16.71 -35.95 20.06
CA GLU A 293 15.59 -36.65 20.71
C GLU A 293 15.02 -35.80 21.86
N GLY A 294 13.88 -36.21 22.44
CA GLY A 294 13.30 -35.55 23.61
C GLY A 294 12.57 -34.21 23.35
N GLY A 295 12.03 -34.02 22.13
CA GLY A 295 11.42 -32.75 21.73
C GLY A 295 10.20 -32.32 22.55
N GLU A 296 9.32 -33.26 22.94
CA GLU A 296 8.14 -32.95 23.76
C GLU A 296 8.51 -32.67 25.22
N GLU A 297 9.50 -33.39 25.74
CA GLU A 297 10.05 -33.16 27.08
C GLU A 297 10.72 -31.77 27.16
N ALA A 298 11.51 -31.41 26.14
CA ALA A 298 12.11 -30.08 26.02
C ALA A 298 11.05 -28.99 25.92
N ARG A 299 9.96 -29.21 25.17
CA ARG A 299 8.82 -28.27 25.07
C ARG A 299 8.21 -28.00 26.44
N LYS A 300 7.94 -29.05 27.22
CA LYS A 300 7.40 -28.90 28.58
C LYS A 300 8.37 -28.22 29.54
N TYR A 301 9.67 -28.52 29.42
CA TYR A 301 10.71 -27.83 30.19
C TYR A 301 10.71 -26.32 29.89
N LEU A 302 10.70 -25.96 28.59
CA LEU A 302 10.64 -24.58 28.14
C LEU A 302 9.36 -23.86 28.58
N GLU A 303 8.20 -24.53 28.59
CA GLU A 303 6.94 -23.97 29.14
C GLU A 303 7.05 -23.58 30.61
N SER A 304 7.95 -24.19 31.38
CA SER A 304 8.14 -23.88 32.80
C SER A 304 8.99 -22.62 33.04
N LEU A 305 9.70 -22.14 32.01
CA LEU A 305 10.61 -21.01 32.14
C LEU A 305 9.88 -19.68 31.94
N PRO A 306 10.03 -18.71 32.85
CA PRO A 306 9.33 -17.42 32.77
C PRO A 306 9.80 -16.54 31.61
N SER A 307 11.02 -16.77 31.11
CA SER A 307 11.60 -16.05 29.97
C SER A 307 11.15 -16.62 28.62
N VAL A 308 10.38 -17.71 28.59
CA VAL A 308 9.94 -18.40 27.38
C VAL A 308 8.43 -18.30 27.23
N THR A 309 7.97 -18.07 25.99
CA THR A 309 6.56 -18.00 25.63
C THR A 309 6.28 -18.82 24.37
N SER A 310 5.08 -19.39 24.30
CA SER A 310 4.55 -20.13 23.16
C SER A 310 5.49 -21.20 22.54
N PRO A 311 6.10 -22.12 23.32
CA PRO A 311 6.94 -23.16 22.75
C PRO A 311 6.11 -24.18 21.96
N GLN A 312 6.44 -24.32 20.68
CA GLN A 312 5.76 -25.21 19.74
C GLN A 312 6.73 -26.27 19.22
N TRP A 313 6.29 -27.52 19.22
CA TRP A 313 7.02 -28.65 18.67
C TRP A 313 6.25 -29.20 17.46
N ASP A 314 6.91 -29.33 16.32
CA ASP A 314 6.29 -29.84 15.08
C ASP A 314 6.65 -31.30 14.76
N GLY A 315 7.35 -31.99 15.66
CA GLY A 315 7.91 -33.33 15.44
C GLY A 315 9.36 -33.35 14.96
N ARG A 316 9.94 -32.20 14.60
CA ARG A 316 11.31 -32.09 14.11
C ARG A 316 12.09 -30.92 14.72
N GLU A 317 11.44 -29.77 14.85
CA GLU A 317 12.02 -28.53 15.36
C GLU A 317 11.11 -27.96 16.45
N LEU A 318 11.73 -27.27 17.40
CA LEU A 318 11.02 -26.54 18.44
C LEU A 318 11.28 -25.06 18.22
N VAL A 319 10.20 -24.28 18.21
CA VAL A 319 10.23 -22.83 18.03
C VAL A 319 9.55 -22.20 19.24
N PHE A 320 10.19 -21.18 19.82
CA PHE A 320 9.65 -20.46 20.97
C PHE A 320 10.08 -18.98 20.96
N GLU A 321 9.35 -18.16 21.69
CA GLU A 321 9.70 -16.76 21.92
C GLU A 321 10.44 -16.60 23.25
N PHE A 322 11.54 -15.84 23.24
CA PHE A 322 12.41 -15.63 24.38
C PHE A 322 12.50 -14.15 24.75
N THR A 323 12.39 -13.84 26.03
CA THR A 323 12.57 -12.50 26.60
C THR A 323 13.81 -12.51 27.50
N GLY A 324 14.90 -11.92 27.01
CA GLY A 324 16.17 -11.85 27.74
C GLY A 324 17.33 -11.39 26.86
N HIS A 325 18.40 -10.94 27.49
CA HIS A 325 19.60 -10.51 26.80
C HIS A 325 20.47 -11.72 26.41
N ASN A 326 21.61 -11.45 25.77
CA ASN A 326 22.52 -12.50 25.31
C ASN A 326 23.08 -13.37 26.44
N GLN A 327 23.16 -12.84 27.67
CA GLN A 327 23.63 -13.60 28.84
C GLN A 327 22.61 -14.64 29.26
N GLU A 328 21.32 -14.27 29.37
CA GLU A 328 20.26 -15.20 29.71
C GLU A 328 20.02 -16.21 28.57
N LEU A 329 20.16 -15.80 27.30
CA LEU A 329 20.04 -16.72 26.17
C LEU A 329 21.19 -17.76 26.17
N ALA A 330 22.41 -17.34 26.50
CA ALA A 330 23.54 -18.25 26.63
C ALA A 330 23.38 -19.21 27.82
N ALA A 331 22.81 -18.73 28.94
CA ALA A 331 22.46 -19.58 30.08
C ALA A 331 21.42 -20.63 29.68
N LEU A 332 20.34 -20.23 29.00
CA LEU A 332 19.32 -21.15 28.49
C LEU A 332 19.92 -22.24 27.58
N HIS A 333 20.83 -21.86 26.68
CA HIS A 333 21.52 -22.82 25.83
C HIS A 333 22.33 -23.85 26.65
N HIS A 334 22.99 -23.41 27.73
CA HIS A 334 23.73 -24.30 28.62
C HIS A 334 22.79 -25.21 29.42
N ASP A 335 21.73 -24.65 30.00
CA ASP A 335 20.76 -25.38 30.82
C ASP A 335 20.07 -26.49 30.04
N LEU A 336 19.70 -26.23 28.77
CA LEU A 336 19.15 -27.25 27.89
C LEU A 336 20.09 -28.46 27.71
N PHE A 337 21.40 -28.23 27.65
CA PHE A 337 22.37 -29.31 27.54
C PHE A 337 22.54 -30.09 28.85
N GLU A 338 22.60 -29.40 30.00
CA GLU A 338 22.73 -30.02 31.33
C GLU A 338 21.49 -30.85 31.71
N GLU A 339 20.29 -30.39 31.33
CA GLU A 339 19.03 -31.14 31.49
C GLU A 339 18.92 -32.36 30.54
N GLY A 340 19.94 -32.59 29.72
CA GLY A 340 20.05 -33.78 28.88
C GLY A 340 19.31 -33.68 27.55
N PHE A 341 19.01 -32.47 27.06
CA PHE A 341 18.45 -32.27 25.73
C PHE A 341 19.57 -32.11 24.67
N PRO A 342 19.81 -33.13 23.82
CA PRO A 342 20.91 -33.09 22.85
C PRO A 342 20.60 -32.15 21.68
N LEU A 343 21.12 -30.92 21.76
CA LEU A 343 20.96 -29.89 20.73
C LEU A 343 21.79 -30.20 19.47
N VAL A 344 21.13 -30.18 18.32
CA VAL A 344 21.74 -30.22 16.98
C VAL A 344 21.93 -28.80 16.45
N THR A 345 20.93 -27.94 16.67
CA THR A 345 20.95 -26.53 16.27
C THR A 345 20.29 -25.70 17.35
N PHE A 346 20.85 -24.52 17.61
CA PHE A 346 20.23 -23.45 18.38
C PHE A 346 20.48 -22.15 17.63
N ALA A 347 19.44 -21.58 17.05
CA ALA A 347 19.53 -20.40 16.21
C ALA A 347 18.46 -19.39 16.58
N GLU A 348 18.84 -18.12 16.61
CA GLU A 348 17.89 -17.02 16.62
C GLU A 348 17.42 -16.77 15.19
N GLU A 349 16.10 -16.75 15.00
CA GLU A 349 15.48 -16.38 13.74
C GLU A 349 15.05 -14.92 13.80
N PRO A 350 15.46 -14.08 12.84
CA PRO A 350 14.99 -12.71 12.78
C PRO A 350 13.49 -12.71 12.46
N TRP A 351 12.77 -11.76 13.04
CA TRP A 351 11.39 -11.49 12.65
C TRP A 351 11.33 -11.00 11.21
N ASP A 352 10.32 -11.44 10.48
CA ASP A 352 10.03 -10.96 9.15
C ASP A 352 8.70 -10.20 9.09
N LEU A 353 8.38 -9.65 7.92
CA LEU A 353 7.10 -8.96 7.73
C LEU A 353 5.90 -9.91 7.85
N GLN A 354 6.08 -11.19 7.58
CA GLN A 354 5.01 -12.17 7.67
C GLN A 354 4.58 -12.37 9.12
N ASP A 355 5.54 -12.46 10.03
CA ASP A 355 5.27 -12.49 11.46
C ASP A 355 4.60 -11.20 11.94
N ALA A 356 5.09 -10.04 11.47
CA ALA A 356 4.48 -8.74 11.78
C ALA A 356 3.00 -8.69 11.37
N TYR A 357 2.71 -9.19 10.18
CA TYR A 357 1.35 -9.27 9.65
C TYR A 357 0.48 -10.19 10.48
N LEU A 358 0.93 -11.40 10.79
CA LEU A 358 0.16 -12.36 11.57
C LEU A 358 -0.18 -11.78 12.95
N ARG A 359 0.81 -11.27 13.69
CA ARG A 359 0.60 -10.70 15.03
C ARG A 359 -0.35 -9.50 15.04
N LEU A 360 -0.35 -8.67 13.99
CA LEU A 360 -1.24 -7.51 13.88
C LEU A 360 -2.65 -7.86 13.39
N THR A 361 -2.81 -9.02 12.75
CA THR A 361 -4.10 -9.49 12.22
C THR A 361 -4.72 -10.60 13.06
N GLU A 362 -3.99 -11.12 14.04
CA GLU A 362 -4.51 -12.04 15.06
C GLU A 362 -5.77 -11.47 15.72
N GLY A 363 -6.85 -12.23 15.65
CA GLY A 363 -8.17 -11.82 16.16
C GLY A 363 -9.01 -10.95 15.21
N MET A 364 -8.50 -10.57 14.03
CA MET A 364 -9.28 -9.82 13.02
C MET A 364 -9.83 -10.70 11.89
N GLU A 365 -9.32 -11.92 11.72
CA GLU A 365 -9.81 -12.90 10.72
C GLU A 365 -11.08 -13.66 11.16
N THR A 366 -11.56 -13.45 12.38
CA THR A 366 -12.85 -13.97 12.85
C THR A 366 -13.96 -12.97 12.50
N ASP A 367 -14.55 -13.14 11.31
CA ASP A 367 -15.99 -13.02 11.03
C ASP A 367 -16.27 -13.04 9.52
#